data_AF-A0A919W0F3-F1
#
_entry.id   AF-A0A919W0F3-F1
#
_cell.length_a   1.000
_cell.length_b   1.000
_cell.length_c   1.000
_cell.angle_alpha   90.00
_cell.angle_beta   90.00
_cell.angle_gamma   90.00
#
_symmetry.space_group_name_H-M   'P 1'
#
loop_
_entity.id
_entity.type
_entity.pdbx_description
1 polymer ?
#
loop_
_entity_poly.entity_id
_entity_poly.type
_entity_poly.pdbx_seq_one_letter_code
_entity_poly.pdbx_strand_id
1 'polypeptide(L)'
;METPQIPTSVLANVQQRWPEVAGSWAEHAGIELQSLCQQYQAVPREVLPARYGFVIAAESPTGPLVLRSTPDPHGPDQAAVAAALANLTISPYVYESNTTDHGTWTVLDRVSPGTALYETDMATIDLRKLFEPLAAMSHQPTPRDGMPSIIDWLRSRLEDDHLEDRRLGTAVAPLEERQHALDLLSELATDHSPRLCHGDASLGNVIADGRSGWKYIDPRGISGESAYDVAVLGLRIARVRTSAGLVDQIAAFANASAIRVHSWMTVANAARV
;
A
#
# COMPACT_ATOMS: atom_id res chain seq x y z
N MET A 1 -14.94 15.13 -24.37
CA MET A 1 -15.12 14.94 -22.92
C MET A 1 -14.04 15.74 -22.24
N GLU A 2 -14.37 16.43 -21.16
CA GLU A 2 -13.39 17.21 -20.40
C GLU A 2 -12.38 16.27 -19.75
N THR A 3 -11.10 16.58 -19.86
CA THR A 3 -10.04 15.78 -19.25
C THR A 3 -10.17 15.87 -17.73
N PRO A 4 -10.21 14.74 -17.00
CA PRO A 4 -10.27 14.79 -15.54
C PRO A 4 -9.14 15.64 -14.98
N GLN A 5 -9.43 16.39 -13.92
CA GLN A 5 -8.47 17.26 -13.25
C GLN A 5 -8.00 16.62 -11.95
N ILE A 6 -6.76 16.94 -11.56
CA ILE A 6 -6.22 16.54 -10.26
C ILE A 6 -7.05 17.23 -9.16
N PRO A 7 -7.60 16.48 -8.19
CA PRO A 7 -8.33 17.08 -7.07
C PRO A 7 -7.45 18.06 -6.28
N THR A 8 -7.99 19.21 -5.89
CA THR A 8 -7.24 20.25 -5.16
C THR A 8 -6.63 19.71 -3.85
N SER A 9 -7.31 18.79 -3.17
CA SER A 9 -6.81 18.14 -1.96
C SER A 9 -5.59 17.24 -2.22
N VAL A 10 -5.59 16.50 -3.33
CA VAL A 10 -4.44 15.69 -3.77
C VAL A 10 -3.26 16.60 -4.08
N LEU A 11 -3.48 17.67 -4.84
CA LEU A 11 -2.42 18.61 -5.20
C LEU A 11 -1.82 19.28 -3.96
N ALA A 12 -2.64 19.71 -3.00
CA ALA A 12 -2.16 20.30 -1.75
C ALA A 12 -1.28 19.31 -0.94
N ASN A 13 -1.71 18.06 -0.83
CA ASN A 13 -0.95 17.01 -0.13
C ASN A 13 0.39 16.70 -0.84
N VAL A 14 0.37 16.64 -2.16
CA VAL A 14 1.58 16.45 -2.99
C VAL A 14 2.53 17.62 -2.83
N GLN A 15 2.04 18.87 -2.88
CA GLN A 15 2.85 20.08 -2.68
C GLN A 15 3.50 20.11 -1.29
N GLN A 16 2.77 19.68 -0.26
CA GLN A 16 3.32 19.60 1.09
C GLN A 16 4.41 18.53 1.20
N ARG A 17 4.22 17.37 0.56
CA ARG A 17 5.11 16.21 0.71
C ARG A 17 6.33 16.26 -0.21
N TRP A 18 6.15 16.73 -1.45
CA TRP A 18 7.18 16.77 -2.48
C TRP A 18 7.12 18.11 -3.26
N PRO A 19 7.44 19.24 -2.61
CA PRO A 19 7.29 20.57 -3.19
C PRO A 19 8.07 20.75 -4.50
N GLU A 20 9.24 20.11 -4.61
CA GLU A 20 10.15 20.24 -5.76
C GLU A 20 9.59 19.65 -7.06
N VAL A 21 8.74 18.62 -6.98
CA VAL A 21 8.20 17.90 -8.16
C VAL A 21 6.71 18.17 -8.38
N ALA A 22 6.00 18.68 -7.37
CA ALA A 22 4.55 18.87 -7.40
C ALA A 22 4.06 19.73 -8.57
N GLY A 23 4.74 20.85 -8.84
CA GLY A 23 4.36 21.78 -9.92
C GLY A 23 4.48 21.13 -11.29
N SER A 24 5.64 20.54 -11.57
CA SER A 24 5.92 19.87 -12.85
C SER A 24 4.95 18.71 -13.10
N TRP A 25 4.69 17.88 -12.08
CA TRP A 25 3.72 16.80 -12.17
C TRP A 25 2.31 17.31 -12.50
N ALA A 26 1.84 18.34 -11.80
CA ALA A 26 0.49 18.87 -12.00
C ALA A 26 0.26 19.43 -13.41
N GLU A 27 1.30 20.04 -14.00
CA GLU A 27 1.26 20.57 -15.36
C GLU A 27 1.18 19.46 -16.43
N HIS A 28 1.81 18.30 -16.19
CA HIS A 28 1.98 17.26 -17.21
C HIS A 28 1.03 16.07 -17.07
N ALA A 29 0.54 15.77 -15.87
CA ALA A 29 -0.30 14.60 -15.62
C ALA A 29 -1.56 14.54 -16.51
N GLY A 30 -2.17 15.69 -16.85
CA GLY A 30 -3.32 15.75 -17.74
C GLY A 30 -2.99 15.39 -19.20
N ILE A 31 -1.78 15.71 -19.67
CA ILE A 31 -1.29 15.40 -21.03
C ILE A 31 -0.89 13.92 -21.09
N GLU A 32 -0.19 13.43 -20.07
CA GLU A 32 0.19 12.02 -19.95
C GLU A 32 -1.04 11.12 -19.86
N LEU A 33 -2.07 11.51 -19.09
CA LEU A 33 -3.34 10.80 -19.02
C LEU A 33 -4.01 10.69 -20.39
N GLN A 34 -4.03 11.78 -21.18
CA GLN A 34 -4.61 11.75 -22.53
C GLN A 34 -3.88 10.77 -23.44
N SER A 35 -2.55 10.74 -23.35
CA SER A 35 -1.71 9.83 -24.13
C SER A 35 -2.02 8.37 -23.77
N LEU A 36 -2.13 8.05 -22.48
CA LEU A 36 -2.50 6.72 -22.00
C LEU A 36 -3.94 6.35 -22.42
N CYS A 37 -4.88 7.29 -22.32
CA CYS A 37 -6.25 7.05 -22.77
C CYS A 37 -6.31 6.75 -24.27
N GLN A 38 -5.51 7.43 -25.09
CA GLN A 38 -5.41 7.14 -26.51
C GLN A 38 -4.80 5.75 -26.76
N GLN A 39 -3.73 5.39 -26.05
CA GLN A 39 -3.05 4.10 -26.16
C GLN A 39 -3.99 2.93 -25.83
N TYR A 40 -4.74 3.02 -24.73
CA TYR A 40 -5.66 1.97 -24.26
C TYR A 40 -7.07 2.10 -24.83
N GLN A 41 -7.32 3.09 -25.69
CA GLN A 41 -8.68 3.45 -26.14
C GLN A 41 -9.64 3.63 -24.94
N ALA A 42 -9.10 4.13 -23.84
CA ALA A 42 -9.79 4.24 -22.57
C ALA A 42 -10.55 5.57 -22.46
N VAL A 43 -11.74 5.52 -21.88
CA VAL A 43 -12.57 6.66 -21.59
C VAL A 43 -12.61 6.87 -20.08
N PRO A 44 -12.00 7.94 -19.55
CA PRO A 44 -12.10 8.28 -18.14
C PRO A 44 -13.55 8.43 -17.70
N ARG A 45 -13.88 7.87 -16.52
CA ARG A 45 -15.23 7.93 -15.94
C ARG A 45 -15.26 8.67 -14.62
N GLU A 46 -14.27 8.43 -13.78
CA GLU A 46 -14.30 8.85 -12.38
C GLU A 46 -12.87 9.07 -11.89
N VAL A 47 -12.66 10.14 -11.12
CA VAL A 47 -11.44 10.32 -10.33
C VAL A 47 -11.66 9.65 -8.99
N LEU A 48 -10.87 8.62 -8.69
CA LEU A 48 -10.97 7.88 -7.44
C LEU A 48 -10.28 8.64 -6.30
N PRO A 49 -10.79 8.56 -5.06
CA PRO A 49 -10.15 9.18 -3.90
C PRO A 49 -8.72 8.64 -3.70
N ALA A 50 -7.78 9.56 -3.50
CA ALA A 50 -6.39 9.24 -3.19
C ALA A 50 -5.77 10.37 -2.34
N ARG A 51 -4.69 10.07 -1.62
CA ARG A 51 -4.00 11.08 -0.79
C ARG A 51 -2.87 11.79 -1.55
N TYR A 52 -2.10 11.05 -2.34
CA TYR A 52 -0.84 11.51 -2.93
C TYR A 52 -0.68 11.15 -4.41
N GLY A 53 -1.78 10.81 -5.09
CA GLY A 53 -1.74 10.40 -6.48
C GLY A 53 -3.01 10.79 -7.23
N PHE A 54 -2.91 10.85 -8.55
CA PHE A 54 -4.03 11.08 -9.44
C PHE A 54 -4.50 9.72 -9.97
N VAL A 55 -5.68 9.29 -9.53
CA VAL A 55 -6.21 7.95 -9.80
C VAL A 55 -7.51 8.07 -10.58
N ILE A 56 -7.59 7.42 -11.74
CA ILE A 56 -8.70 7.52 -12.67
C ILE A 56 -9.23 6.13 -12.96
N ALA A 57 -10.52 5.90 -12.71
CA ALA A 57 -11.23 4.76 -13.28
C ALA A 57 -11.65 5.09 -14.71
N ALA A 58 -11.38 4.17 -15.64
CA ALA A 58 -11.68 4.33 -17.06
C ALA A 58 -12.30 3.05 -17.63
N GLU A 59 -13.06 3.20 -18.70
CA GLU A 59 -13.59 2.07 -19.49
C GLU A 59 -12.75 1.91 -20.74
N SER A 60 -12.34 0.68 -21.07
CA SER A 60 -11.64 0.37 -22.32
C SER A 60 -12.29 -0.83 -23.02
N PRO A 61 -12.00 -1.07 -24.32
CA PRO A 61 -12.50 -2.25 -25.03
C PRO A 61 -12.09 -3.59 -24.40
N THR A 62 -10.97 -3.63 -23.66
CA THR A 62 -10.50 -4.84 -22.98
C THR A 62 -11.06 -5.00 -21.56
N GLY A 63 -11.77 -3.98 -21.05
CA GLY A 63 -12.39 -3.98 -19.74
C GLY A 63 -12.13 -2.70 -18.93
N PRO A 64 -12.70 -2.61 -17.71
CA PRO A 64 -12.49 -1.48 -16.82
C PRO A 64 -11.04 -1.40 -16.32
N LEU A 65 -10.44 -0.21 -16.39
CA LEU A 65 -9.07 0.09 -16.00
C LEU A 65 -9.02 1.09 -14.85
N VAL A 66 -7.90 1.08 -14.13
CA VAL A 66 -7.44 2.17 -13.27
C VAL A 66 -6.10 2.69 -13.79
N LEU A 67 -6.02 3.99 -14.01
CA LEU A 67 -4.78 4.70 -14.34
C LEU A 67 -4.37 5.51 -13.11
N ARG A 68 -3.21 5.20 -12.54
CA ARG A 68 -2.66 5.89 -11.35
C ARG A 68 -1.38 6.60 -11.72
N SER A 69 -1.31 7.89 -11.38
CA SER A 69 -0.08 8.69 -11.44
C SER A 69 0.35 9.11 -10.05
N THR A 70 1.65 9.10 -9.78
CA THR A 70 2.23 9.67 -8.56
C THR A 70 3.50 10.47 -8.89
N PRO A 71 3.71 11.63 -8.24
CA PRO A 71 4.97 12.36 -8.29
C PRO A 71 5.99 11.87 -7.26
N ASP A 72 5.68 10.84 -6.47
CA ASP A 72 6.63 10.29 -5.51
C ASP A 72 7.94 9.91 -6.22
N PRO A 73 9.12 10.38 -5.76
CA PRO A 73 10.41 9.93 -6.28
C PRO A 73 10.60 8.41 -6.20
N HIS A 74 9.92 7.74 -5.26
CA HIS A 74 9.87 6.27 -5.13
C HIS A 74 8.73 5.62 -5.93
N GLY A 75 8.01 6.37 -6.77
CA GLY A 75 6.99 5.86 -7.67
C GLY A 75 7.43 4.64 -8.51
N PRO A 76 8.67 4.61 -9.05
CA PRO A 76 9.19 3.44 -9.75
C PRO A 76 9.31 2.19 -8.87
N ASP A 77 9.55 2.34 -7.57
CA ASP A 77 9.60 1.23 -6.62
C ASP A 77 8.18 0.73 -6.29
N GLN A 78 7.22 1.66 -6.14
CA GLN A 78 5.81 1.32 -5.95
C GLN A 78 5.26 0.52 -7.13
N ALA A 79 5.55 0.96 -8.36
CA ALA A 79 5.14 0.28 -9.57
C ALA A 79 5.73 -1.14 -9.68
N ALA A 80 7.00 -1.30 -9.31
CA ALA A 80 7.66 -2.61 -9.32
C ALA A 80 7.06 -3.58 -8.30
N VAL A 81 6.70 -3.09 -7.09
CA VAL A 81 5.98 -3.90 -6.10
C VAL A 81 4.58 -4.26 -6.60
N ALA A 82 3.85 -3.32 -7.20
CA ALA A 82 2.53 -3.59 -7.76
C ALA A 82 2.59 -4.69 -8.85
N ALA A 83 3.56 -4.61 -9.76
CA ALA A 83 3.76 -5.65 -10.78
C ALA A 83 4.13 -7.02 -10.17
N ALA A 84 5.00 -7.04 -9.15
CA ALA A 84 5.36 -8.28 -8.46
C ALA A 84 4.17 -8.92 -7.73
N LEU A 85 3.33 -8.11 -7.07
CA LEU A 85 2.09 -8.59 -6.44
C LEU A 85 1.08 -9.10 -7.49
N ALA A 86 1.02 -8.48 -8.67
CA ALA A 86 0.14 -8.88 -9.76
C ALA A 86 0.52 -10.27 -10.31
N ASN A 87 1.82 -10.54 -10.44
CA ASN A 87 2.35 -11.83 -10.87
C ASN A 87 1.99 -12.97 -9.89
N LEU A 88 1.74 -12.64 -8.63
CA LEU A 88 1.27 -13.57 -7.59
C LEU A 88 -0.25 -13.60 -7.47
N THR A 89 -0.97 -12.86 -8.32
CA THR A 89 -2.42 -12.66 -8.27
C THR A 89 -2.93 -12.00 -6.98
N ILE A 90 -2.05 -11.33 -6.22
CA ILE A 90 -2.39 -10.65 -4.96
C ILE A 90 -2.96 -9.24 -5.23
N SER A 91 -2.43 -8.55 -6.24
CA SER A 91 -2.96 -7.28 -6.72
C SER A 91 -3.73 -7.46 -8.04
N PRO A 92 -4.39 -6.42 -8.57
CA PRO A 92 -4.93 -6.41 -9.92
C PRO A 92 -3.81 -6.62 -10.95
N TYR A 93 -4.18 -7.11 -12.13
CA TYR A 93 -3.23 -7.22 -13.23
C TYR A 93 -2.68 -5.83 -13.59
N VAL A 94 -1.37 -5.73 -13.79
CA VAL A 94 -0.70 -4.51 -14.23
C VAL A 94 -0.37 -4.65 -15.70
N TYR A 95 -0.96 -3.79 -16.53
CA TYR A 95 -0.70 -3.76 -17.97
C TYR A 95 0.64 -3.11 -18.28
N GLU A 96 0.91 -1.98 -17.62
CA GLU A 96 2.16 -1.27 -17.77
C GLU A 96 2.44 -0.38 -16.56
N SER A 97 3.72 -0.04 -16.41
CA SER A 97 4.18 1.06 -15.59
C SER A 97 5.19 1.87 -16.38
N ASN A 98 5.02 3.19 -16.39
CA ASN A 98 5.91 4.10 -17.10
C ASN A 98 6.35 5.22 -16.18
N THR A 99 7.65 5.52 -16.15
CA THR A 99 8.22 6.63 -15.39
C THR A 99 8.70 7.69 -16.35
N THR A 100 8.22 8.90 -16.15
CA THR A 100 8.63 10.12 -16.86
C THR A 100 9.42 11.01 -15.90
N ASP A 101 9.92 12.14 -16.41
CA ASP A 101 10.53 13.18 -15.58
C ASP A 101 9.52 13.85 -14.63
N HIS A 102 8.22 13.61 -14.82
CA HIS A 102 7.14 14.27 -14.08
C HIS A 102 6.46 13.35 -13.06
N GLY A 103 6.63 12.03 -13.18
CA GLY A 103 6.03 11.07 -12.24
C GLY A 103 6.04 9.65 -12.77
N THR A 104 5.41 8.76 -12.02
CA THR A 104 5.22 7.36 -12.42
C THR A 104 3.75 7.06 -12.63
N TRP A 105 3.44 6.49 -13.79
CA TRP A 105 2.14 5.94 -14.14
C TRP A 105 2.11 4.43 -13.96
N THR A 106 0.96 3.91 -13.55
CA THR A 106 0.65 2.48 -13.54
C THR A 106 -0.76 2.29 -14.09
N VAL A 107 -0.92 1.41 -15.08
CA VAL A 107 -2.20 1.03 -15.66
C VAL A 107 -2.53 -0.38 -15.21
N LEU A 108 -3.68 -0.55 -14.55
CA LEU A 108 -4.09 -1.81 -13.94
C LEU A 108 -5.57 -2.13 -14.20
N ASP A 109 -5.95 -3.39 -14.04
CA ASP A 109 -7.36 -3.79 -13.99
C ASP A 109 -8.08 -3.07 -12.84
N ARG A 110 -9.32 -2.62 -13.08
CA ARG A 110 -10.18 -2.18 -11.98
C ARG A 110 -10.70 -3.39 -11.20
N VAL A 111 -10.53 -3.39 -9.88
CA VAL A 111 -11.16 -4.39 -9.01
C VAL A 111 -12.67 -4.14 -8.95
N SER A 112 -13.47 -5.19 -9.15
CA SER A 112 -14.93 -5.16 -9.03
C SER A 112 -15.39 -6.17 -7.98
N PRO A 113 -16.27 -5.82 -7.03
CA PRO A 113 -17.04 -4.58 -6.94
C PRO A 113 -16.21 -3.35 -6.53
N GLY A 114 -14.99 -3.54 -6.03
CA GLY A 114 -14.12 -2.41 -5.68
C GLY A 114 -14.36 -1.86 -4.27
N THR A 115 -15.14 -2.57 -3.44
CA THR A 115 -15.44 -2.18 -2.06
C THR A 115 -14.20 -2.34 -1.18
N ALA A 116 -13.80 -1.27 -0.49
CA ALA A 116 -12.65 -1.33 0.42
C ALA A 116 -12.98 -2.11 1.70
N LEU A 117 -11.97 -2.70 2.33
CA LEU A 117 -12.15 -3.51 3.53
C LEU A 117 -12.72 -2.69 4.70
N TYR A 118 -12.40 -1.39 4.80
CA TYR A 118 -13.00 -0.52 5.83
C TYR A 118 -14.50 -0.27 5.64
N GLU A 119 -15.05 -0.52 4.46
CA GLU A 119 -16.48 -0.39 4.13
C GLU A 119 -17.24 -1.70 4.33
N THR A 120 -16.52 -2.79 4.56
CA THR A 120 -17.09 -4.12 4.79
C THR A 120 -17.34 -4.34 6.27
N ASP A 121 -18.36 -5.15 6.60
CA ASP A 121 -18.52 -5.65 7.97
C ASP A 121 -17.37 -6.60 8.31
N MET A 122 -16.35 -6.04 8.95
CA MET A 122 -15.18 -6.77 9.42
C MET A 122 -15.54 -7.90 10.39
N ALA A 123 -16.74 -8.00 10.98
CA ALA A 123 -17.15 -9.15 11.79
C ALA A 123 -17.55 -10.39 10.96
N THR A 124 -17.76 -10.23 9.65
CA THR A 124 -18.22 -11.31 8.74
C THR A 124 -17.17 -11.79 7.73
N ILE A 125 -16.09 -11.04 7.51
CA ILE A 125 -15.00 -11.44 6.61
C ILE A 125 -14.37 -12.80 6.96
N ASP A 126 -14.00 -13.55 5.92
CA ASP A 126 -13.20 -14.76 6.04
C ASP A 126 -11.72 -14.39 6.19
N LEU A 127 -11.17 -14.60 7.39
CA LEU A 127 -9.77 -14.26 7.69
C LEU A 127 -8.79 -15.11 6.87
N ARG A 128 -9.14 -16.34 6.51
CA ARG A 128 -8.24 -17.14 5.67
C ARG A 128 -8.04 -16.47 4.32
N LYS A 129 -9.14 -16.11 3.65
CA LYS A 129 -9.08 -15.46 2.34
C LYS A 129 -8.41 -14.09 2.38
N LEU A 130 -8.46 -13.42 3.53
CA LEU A 130 -7.77 -12.16 3.75
C LEU A 130 -6.25 -12.35 3.87
N PHE A 131 -5.78 -13.32 4.66
CA PHE A 131 -4.35 -13.44 5.00
C PHE A 131 -3.57 -14.44 4.14
N GLU A 132 -4.23 -15.42 3.52
CA GLU A 132 -3.59 -16.43 2.64
C GLU A 132 -2.82 -15.82 1.46
N PRO A 133 -3.28 -14.74 0.79
CA PRO A 133 -2.48 -14.08 -0.25
C PRO A 133 -1.09 -13.62 0.23
N LEU A 134 -0.96 -13.20 1.49
CA LEU A 134 0.32 -12.75 2.06
C LEU A 134 1.33 -13.90 2.22
N ALA A 135 0.87 -15.15 2.32
CA ALA A 135 1.75 -16.31 2.36
C ALA A 135 2.56 -16.47 1.07
N ALA A 136 1.95 -16.11 -0.08
CA ALA A 136 2.61 -16.22 -1.38
C ALA A 136 3.76 -15.21 -1.56
N MET A 137 3.82 -14.15 -0.73
CA MET A 137 4.88 -13.14 -0.74
C MET A 137 6.12 -13.56 0.04
N SER A 138 5.99 -14.43 1.05
CA SER A 138 7.00 -14.68 2.09
C SER A 138 8.39 -15.09 1.59
N HIS A 139 8.49 -15.64 0.37
CA HIS A 139 9.76 -16.08 -0.22
C HIS A 139 10.16 -15.32 -1.49
N GLN A 140 9.38 -14.33 -1.88
CA GLN A 140 9.61 -13.59 -3.12
C GLN A 140 10.73 -12.57 -2.92
N PRO A 141 11.64 -12.43 -3.89
CA PRO A 141 12.72 -11.45 -3.81
C PRO A 141 12.14 -10.02 -3.83
N THR A 142 12.95 -9.06 -3.40
CA THR A 142 12.66 -7.64 -3.67
C THR A 142 12.59 -7.41 -5.18
N PRO A 143 11.55 -6.71 -5.70
CA PRO A 143 11.40 -6.50 -7.14
C PRO A 143 12.55 -5.72 -7.79
N ARG A 144 13.21 -4.84 -7.01
CA ARG A 144 14.32 -4.01 -7.46
C ARG A 144 15.41 -3.94 -6.40
N ASP A 145 16.65 -3.83 -6.86
CA ASP A 145 17.79 -3.59 -5.99
C ASP A 145 17.78 -2.16 -5.45
N GLY A 146 18.24 -1.98 -4.21
CA GLY A 146 18.37 -0.65 -3.59
C GLY A 146 17.05 0.00 -3.16
N MET A 147 15.95 -0.74 -3.16
CA MET A 147 14.67 -0.25 -2.62
C MET A 147 14.81 0.17 -1.15
N PRO A 148 14.10 1.23 -0.71
CA PRO A 148 14.06 1.61 0.71
C PRO A 148 13.65 0.44 1.60
N SER A 149 14.20 0.37 2.81
CA SER A 149 13.92 -0.71 3.78
C SER A 149 12.75 -0.35 4.70
N ILE A 150 11.83 -1.30 4.94
CA ILE A 150 10.80 -1.16 5.97
C ILE A 150 11.39 -0.95 7.36
N ILE A 151 12.53 -1.58 7.65
CA ILE A 151 13.21 -1.45 8.95
C ILE A 151 13.68 -0.01 9.14
N ASP A 152 14.37 0.55 8.15
CA ASP A 152 14.92 1.91 8.26
C ASP A 152 13.80 2.96 8.26
N TRP A 153 12.74 2.73 7.48
CA TRP A 153 11.56 3.59 7.49
C TRP A 153 10.85 3.59 8.85
N LEU A 154 10.65 2.42 9.47
CA LEU A 154 10.05 2.33 10.80
C LEU A 154 10.96 2.93 11.88
N ARG A 155 12.27 2.70 11.79
CA ARG A 155 13.25 3.31 12.72
C ARG A 155 13.14 4.82 12.69
N SER A 156 13.17 5.43 11.50
CA SER A 156 13.02 6.88 11.33
C SER A 156 11.72 7.40 11.96
N ARG A 157 10.61 6.67 11.81
CA ARG A 157 9.33 7.08 12.43
C ARG A 157 9.31 6.94 13.95
N LEU A 158 10.01 5.96 14.51
CA LEU A 158 10.10 5.76 15.95
C LEU A 158 11.03 6.78 16.61
N GLU A 159 12.03 7.27 15.88
CA GLU A 159 12.98 8.31 16.35
C GLU A 159 12.41 9.74 16.24
N ASP A 160 11.36 9.95 15.43
CA ASP A 160 10.77 11.27 15.19
C ASP A 160 9.80 11.71 16.32
N ASP A 161 10.25 12.66 17.14
CA ASP A 161 9.45 13.30 18.20
C ASP A 161 8.33 14.21 17.67
N HIS A 162 8.39 14.58 16.39
CA HIS A 162 7.50 15.51 15.71
C HIS A 162 6.78 14.87 14.52
N LEU A 163 6.50 13.56 14.59
CA LEU A 163 5.87 12.81 13.51
C LEU A 163 4.52 13.41 13.09
N GLU A 164 4.52 14.12 11.95
CA GLU A 164 3.33 14.80 11.39
C GLU A 164 2.49 13.86 10.50
N ASP A 165 3.12 12.96 9.73
CA ASP A 165 2.41 12.00 8.86
C ASP A 165 1.94 10.78 9.65
N ARG A 166 0.97 10.99 10.55
CA ARG A 166 0.38 9.98 11.43
C ARG A 166 -1.10 9.75 11.12
N ARG A 167 -1.64 8.64 11.61
CA ARG A 167 -3.09 8.38 11.58
C ARG A 167 -3.84 9.53 12.25
N LEU A 168 -4.93 10.00 11.64
CA LEU A 168 -5.75 11.07 12.19
C LEU A 168 -6.20 10.72 13.63
N GLY A 169 -6.06 11.69 14.54
CA GLY A 169 -6.44 11.52 15.94
C GLY A 169 -5.45 10.73 16.80
N THR A 170 -4.28 10.38 16.27
CA THR A 170 -3.21 9.78 17.09
C THR A 170 -2.14 10.82 17.45
N ALA A 171 -1.56 10.69 18.64
CA ALA A 171 -0.34 11.39 19.01
C ALA A 171 0.89 10.50 18.75
N VAL A 172 2.06 11.12 18.73
CA VAL A 172 3.34 10.39 18.80
C VAL A 172 3.30 9.45 20.01
N ALA A 173 3.82 8.24 19.85
CA ALA A 173 3.87 7.28 20.93
C ALA A 173 4.74 7.80 22.09
N PRO A 174 4.39 7.50 23.36
CA PRO A 174 5.25 7.81 24.50
C PRO A 174 6.67 7.27 24.28
N LEU A 175 7.67 7.97 24.81
CA LEU A 175 9.08 7.63 24.60
C LEU A 175 9.40 6.18 24.99
N GLU A 176 8.84 5.68 26.08
CA GLU A 176 9.02 4.29 26.53
C GLU A 176 8.44 3.26 25.53
N GLU A 177 7.26 3.54 24.96
CA GLU A 177 6.65 2.69 23.91
C GLU A 177 7.55 2.66 22.66
N ARG A 178 8.13 3.81 22.28
CA ARG A 178 9.04 3.91 21.13
C ARG A 178 10.37 3.21 21.37
N GLN A 179 10.96 3.35 22.56
CA GLN A 179 12.22 2.69 22.89
C GLN A 179 12.05 1.16 22.88
N HIS A 180 10.97 0.65 23.47
CA HIS A 180 10.67 -0.77 23.43
C HIS A 180 10.48 -1.27 21.98
N ALA A 181 9.78 -0.50 21.14
CA ALA A 181 9.63 -0.82 19.73
C ALA A 181 10.96 -0.77 18.95
N LEU A 182 11.87 0.14 19.27
CA LEU A 182 13.21 0.20 18.66
C LEU A 182 14.06 -1.02 19.01
N ASP A 183 13.96 -1.50 20.25
CA ASP A 183 14.65 -2.71 20.70
C ASP A 183 14.13 -3.93 19.92
N LEU A 184 12.80 -4.10 19.85
CA LEU A 184 12.16 -5.15 19.04
C LEU A 184 12.49 -5.05 17.55
N LEU A 185 12.54 -3.84 17.00
CA LEU A 185 12.92 -3.61 15.61
C LEU A 185 14.37 -4.04 15.34
N SER A 186 15.26 -3.84 16.32
CA SER A 186 16.66 -4.28 16.24
C SER A 186 16.78 -5.81 16.30
N GLU A 187 15.96 -6.47 17.12
CA GLU A 187 15.86 -7.93 17.14
C GLU A 187 15.35 -8.46 15.79
N LEU A 188 14.25 -7.91 15.27
CA LEU A 188 13.67 -8.27 13.98
C LEU A 188 14.66 -8.08 12.81
N ALA A 189 15.54 -7.09 12.90
CA ALA A 189 16.55 -6.79 11.90
C ALA A 189 17.70 -7.82 11.86
N THR A 190 17.94 -8.56 12.94
CA THR A 190 19.10 -9.45 13.07
C THR A 190 19.09 -10.61 12.06
N ASP A 191 17.91 -11.16 11.78
CA ASP A 191 17.67 -12.23 10.79
C ASP A 191 16.84 -11.75 9.59
N HIS A 192 16.67 -10.43 9.45
CA HIS A 192 15.88 -9.85 8.37
C HIS A 192 16.56 -10.10 7.02
N SER A 193 15.80 -10.66 6.09
CA SER A 193 16.15 -10.77 4.69
C SER A 193 15.16 -9.90 3.91
N PRO A 194 15.62 -8.87 3.17
CA PRO A 194 14.73 -8.05 2.34
C PRO A 194 14.00 -8.92 1.30
N ARG A 195 12.67 -8.84 1.30
CA ARG A 195 11.75 -9.56 0.41
C ARG A 195 10.66 -8.63 -0.12
N LEU A 196 9.83 -9.18 -0.99
CA LEU A 196 8.59 -8.53 -1.39
C LEU A 196 7.70 -8.25 -0.16
N CYS A 197 7.25 -7.01 -0.08
CA CYS A 197 6.38 -6.48 0.97
C CYS A 197 5.41 -5.50 0.32
N HIS A 198 4.16 -5.49 0.75
CA HIS A 198 3.21 -4.46 0.34
C HIS A 198 3.58 -3.12 0.98
N GLY A 199 3.93 -3.15 2.28
CA GLY A 199 4.40 -1.99 3.04
C GLY A 199 3.30 -1.00 3.43
N ASP A 200 2.05 -1.31 3.09
CA ASP A 200 0.87 -0.48 3.39
C ASP A 200 -0.44 -1.28 3.29
N ALA A 201 -0.51 -2.43 3.96
CA ALA A 201 -1.69 -3.28 4.01
C ALA A 201 -2.82 -2.67 4.88
N SER A 202 -3.11 -1.38 4.67
CA SER A 202 -4.18 -0.66 5.35
C SER A 202 -5.56 -1.07 4.79
N LEU A 203 -6.62 -0.84 5.57
CA LEU A 203 -7.98 -1.26 5.18
C LEU A 203 -8.51 -0.59 3.90
N GLY A 204 -7.94 0.55 3.50
CA GLY A 204 -8.28 1.22 2.23
C GLY A 204 -7.60 0.58 1.02
N ASN A 205 -6.51 -0.14 1.24
CA ASN A 205 -5.68 -0.75 0.22
C ASN A 205 -5.97 -2.24 0.04
N VAL A 206 -6.97 -2.77 0.73
CA VAL A 206 -7.46 -4.14 0.59
C VAL A 206 -8.89 -4.07 0.07
N ILE A 207 -9.12 -4.54 -1.16
CA ILE A 207 -10.35 -4.34 -1.92
C ILE A 207 -11.00 -5.68 -2.25
N ALA A 208 -12.32 -5.78 -2.08
CA ALA A 208 -13.08 -6.98 -2.42
C ALA A 208 -13.17 -7.18 -3.94
N ASP A 209 -12.95 -8.42 -4.40
CA ASP A 209 -12.94 -8.79 -5.83
C ASP A 209 -14.21 -9.52 -6.30
N GLY A 210 -15.26 -9.56 -5.46
CA GLY A 210 -16.56 -10.14 -5.77
C GLY A 210 -16.60 -11.67 -5.82
N ARG A 211 -15.46 -12.33 -6.07
CA ARG A 211 -15.31 -13.79 -6.12
C ARG A 211 -14.96 -14.38 -4.76
N SER A 212 -15.24 -13.62 -3.70
CA SER A 212 -14.92 -13.89 -2.29
C SER A 212 -13.45 -13.73 -1.90
N GLY A 213 -12.61 -13.14 -2.76
CA GLY A 213 -11.22 -12.82 -2.46
C GLY A 213 -10.97 -11.33 -2.17
N TRP A 214 -9.71 -11.03 -1.90
CA TRP A 214 -9.21 -9.69 -1.64
C TRP A 214 -8.05 -9.37 -2.58
N LYS A 215 -8.00 -8.13 -3.06
CA LYS A 215 -6.89 -7.58 -3.83
C LYS A 215 -6.20 -6.49 -3.04
N TYR A 216 -4.88 -6.55 -3.01
CA TYR A 216 -4.05 -5.54 -2.40
C TYR A 216 -3.63 -4.52 -3.46
N ILE A 217 -3.83 -3.24 -3.19
CA ILE A 217 -3.54 -2.14 -4.10
C ILE A 217 -2.67 -1.10 -3.42
N ASP A 218 -2.04 -0.23 -4.21
CA ASP A 218 -1.31 0.93 -3.70
C ASP A 218 -0.17 0.57 -2.71
N PRO A 219 0.79 -0.28 -3.11
CA PRO A 219 1.92 -0.63 -2.26
C PRO A 219 2.88 0.55 -2.07
N ARG A 220 3.63 0.53 -0.97
CA ARG A 220 4.53 1.63 -0.57
C ARG A 220 5.84 1.71 -1.38
N GLY A 221 6.20 0.65 -2.11
CA GLY A 221 7.45 0.62 -2.88
C GLY A 221 8.69 0.42 -2.01
N ILE A 222 8.59 -0.44 -0.99
CA ILE A 222 9.70 -0.72 -0.05
C ILE A 222 10.04 -2.20 -0.06
N SER A 223 11.27 -2.52 0.31
CA SER A 223 11.67 -3.87 0.68
C SER A 223 11.29 -4.16 2.12
N GLY A 224 10.89 -5.40 2.40
CA GLY A 224 10.47 -5.79 3.75
C GLY A 224 10.17 -7.28 3.85
N GLU A 225 9.12 -7.63 4.58
CA GLU A 225 8.67 -9.01 4.69
C GLU A 225 7.15 -9.10 4.89
N SER A 226 6.55 -10.22 4.48
CA SER A 226 5.10 -10.43 4.58
C SER A 226 4.58 -10.39 6.02
N ALA A 227 5.37 -10.80 7.01
CA ALA A 227 4.98 -10.77 8.42
C ALA A 227 4.66 -9.34 8.91
N TYR A 228 5.30 -8.32 8.35
CA TYR A 228 4.95 -6.92 8.61
C TYR A 228 3.55 -6.58 8.10
N ASP A 229 3.22 -6.96 6.85
CA ASP A 229 1.89 -6.72 6.28
C ASP A 229 0.79 -7.45 7.06
N VAL A 230 1.07 -8.69 7.50
CA VAL A 230 0.19 -9.46 8.38
C VAL A 230 -0.05 -8.72 9.69
N ALA A 231 0.99 -8.15 10.29
CA ALA A 231 0.88 -7.40 11.53
C ALA A 231 0.07 -6.11 11.39
N VAL A 232 0.30 -5.32 10.34
CA VAL A 232 -0.43 -4.07 10.08
C VAL A 232 -1.92 -4.34 9.90
N LEU A 233 -2.27 -5.35 9.10
CA LEU A 233 -3.65 -5.74 8.88
C LEU A 233 -4.25 -6.38 10.14
N GLY A 234 -3.49 -7.23 10.83
CA GLY A 234 -3.88 -7.87 12.09
C GLY A 234 -4.23 -6.87 13.19
N LEU A 235 -3.47 -5.78 13.34
CA LEU A 235 -3.78 -4.68 14.29
C LEU A 235 -5.15 -4.06 14.05
N ARG A 236 -5.63 -4.05 12.81
CA ARG A 236 -6.95 -3.52 12.46
C ARG A 236 -8.06 -4.49 12.79
N ILE A 237 -7.86 -5.74 12.41
CA ILE A 237 -8.82 -6.80 12.70
C ILE A 237 -8.98 -6.97 14.21
N ALA A 238 -7.89 -6.93 14.98
CA ALA A 238 -7.92 -7.08 16.44
C ALA A 238 -8.73 -6.00 17.18
N ARG A 239 -8.98 -4.83 16.56
CA ARG A 239 -9.82 -3.76 17.15
C ARG A 239 -11.31 -4.07 17.09
N VAL A 240 -11.73 -4.92 16.16
CA VAL A 240 -13.14 -5.24 15.89
C VAL A 240 -13.48 -6.69 16.16
N ARG A 241 -12.49 -7.58 16.08
CA ARG A 241 -12.58 -8.99 16.47
C ARG A 241 -11.59 -9.27 17.58
N THR A 242 -12.11 -9.52 18.75
CA THR A 242 -11.31 -10.05 19.86
C THR A 242 -11.62 -11.52 20.02
N SER A 243 -10.62 -12.36 19.74
CA SER A 243 -10.65 -13.78 20.05
C SER A 243 -9.30 -14.22 20.60
N ALA A 244 -9.34 -15.15 21.56
CA ALA A 244 -8.12 -15.80 22.02
C ALA A 244 -7.46 -16.50 20.81
N GLY A 245 -6.16 -16.29 20.61
CA GLY A 245 -5.40 -16.90 19.51
C GLY A 245 -5.62 -16.26 18.13
N LEU A 246 -6.19 -15.05 18.03
CA LEU A 246 -6.35 -14.37 16.74
C LEU A 246 -5.02 -14.23 16.00
N VAL A 247 -3.95 -13.83 16.71
CA VAL A 247 -2.63 -13.63 16.10
C VAL A 247 -2.04 -14.94 15.60
N ASP A 248 -2.16 -16.02 16.37
CA ASP A 248 -1.75 -17.37 15.95
C ASP A 248 -2.52 -17.81 14.69
N GLN A 249 -3.82 -17.52 14.64
CA GLN A 249 -4.67 -17.86 13.51
C GLN A 249 -4.26 -17.11 12.23
N ILE A 250 -4.09 -15.79 12.28
CA ILE A 250 -3.70 -15.00 11.10
C ILE A 250 -2.27 -15.31 10.65
N ALA A 251 -1.36 -15.57 11.61
CA ALA A 251 0.01 -15.98 11.31
C ALA A 251 0.03 -17.34 10.59
N ALA A 252 -0.81 -18.29 11.03
CA ALA A 252 -0.96 -19.58 10.37
C ALA A 252 -1.50 -19.44 8.94
N PHE A 253 -2.51 -18.60 8.70
CA PHE A 253 -3.03 -18.37 7.34
C PHE A 253 -2.00 -17.73 6.41
N ALA A 254 -1.15 -16.86 6.94
CA ALA A 254 -0.09 -16.21 6.17
C ALA A 254 1.24 -17.00 6.12
N ASN A 255 1.28 -18.21 6.66
CA ASN A 255 2.50 -19.01 6.81
C ASN A 255 3.67 -18.21 7.45
N ALA A 256 3.36 -17.46 8.51
CA ALA A 256 4.28 -16.60 9.24
C ALA A 256 4.45 -17.08 10.69
N SER A 257 5.56 -16.70 11.32
CA SER A 257 5.78 -16.93 12.75
C SER A 257 4.88 -16.00 13.58
N ALA A 258 4.04 -16.57 14.46
CA ALA A 258 3.16 -15.78 15.34
C ALA A 258 3.96 -14.84 16.25
N ILE A 259 5.11 -15.28 16.75
CA ILE A 259 6.02 -14.45 17.55
C ILE A 259 6.50 -13.25 16.72
N ARG A 260 6.91 -13.50 15.47
CA ARG A 260 7.40 -12.45 14.57
C ARG A 260 6.30 -11.45 14.20
N VAL A 261 5.08 -11.95 13.95
CA VAL A 261 3.89 -11.10 13.73
C VAL A 261 3.60 -10.25 14.96
N HIS A 262 3.66 -10.82 16.17
CA HIS A 262 3.48 -10.07 17.41
C HIS A 262 4.50 -8.94 17.58
N SER A 263 5.79 -9.20 17.34
CA SER A 263 6.83 -8.16 17.40
C SER A 263 6.55 -7.05 16.38
N TRP A 264 6.18 -7.42 15.14
CA TRP A 264 5.80 -6.45 14.13
C TRP A 264 4.56 -5.63 14.50
N MET A 265 3.56 -6.24 15.17
CA MET A 265 2.38 -5.53 15.65
C MET A 265 2.74 -4.47 16.69
N THR A 266 3.66 -4.78 17.62
CA THR A 266 4.16 -3.82 18.61
C THR A 266 4.87 -2.65 17.93
N VAL A 267 5.80 -2.94 17.02
CA VAL A 267 6.54 -1.94 16.25
C VAL A 267 5.61 -1.05 15.43
N ALA A 268 4.71 -1.64 14.65
CA ALA A 268 3.76 -0.92 13.81
C ALA A 268 2.82 -0.04 14.62
N ASN A 269 2.34 -0.53 15.78
CA ASN A 269 1.50 0.28 16.66
C ASN A 269 2.25 1.50 17.18
N ALA A 270 3.48 1.34 17.68
CA ALA A 270 4.32 2.43 18.20
C ALA A 270 4.69 3.44 17.12
N ALA A 271 4.99 2.99 15.89
CA ALA A 271 5.27 3.85 14.74
C ALA A 271 4.02 4.55 14.16
N ARG A 272 2.83 4.28 14.74
CA ARG A 272 1.52 4.84 14.35
C ARG A 272 1.16 4.60 12.88
N VAL A 273 1.66 3.50 12.32
CA VAL A 273 1.43 3.04 10.94
C VAL A 273 0.29 2.09 10.87
#